data_AF-A0A507R6L4-F1
#
_entry.id   AF-A0A507R6L4-F1
#
_cell.length_a   1.000
_cell.length_b   1.000
_cell.length_c   1.000
_cell.angle_alpha   90.00
_cell.angle_beta   90.00
_cell.angle_gamma   90.00
#
_symmetry.space_group_name_H-M   'P 1'
#
loop_
_entity.id
_entity.type
_entity.pdbx_description
1 polymer ?
#
loop_
_entity_poly.entity_id
_entity_poly.type
_entity_poly.pdbx_seq_one_letter_code
_entity_poly.pdbx_strand_id
1 'polypeptide(L)'
;MPPESSTFTTLNLPPTFCLPQSMEYFTLTAGPNTNLWRKPPSGDTSTAPIVFTSLRHPFVVAEVTVSADWEMEWDQGGLVIFAGAAPSELSDQRDMIQPSGRRGHFQVKAGMEFCSGTVNASSVSATTDGADWSLSPLLVPTRSTGVNSLRIKLERIGDSLWIWYQVPSVSPYATTPGAVGSTWKKLREVTWFFYGVEDKSIHVGVYASRPANISRDGTMWAMMNGSATAEGGLVVEFEDLEIF
;
A
#
# COMPACT_ATOMS: atom_id res chain seq x y z
N MET A 1 -4.97 19.20 5.19
CA MET A 1 -5.51 18.84 6.54
C MET A 1 -5.67 17.34 6.53
N PRO A 2 -5.15 16.62 7.52
CA PRO A 2 -5.29 15.17 7.58
C PRO A 2 -6.78 14.80 7.60
N PRO A 3 -7.18 13.69 6.96
CA PRO A 3 -8.57 13.29 6.92
C PRO A 3 -9.03 12.85 8.32
N GLU A 4 -10.31 13.10 8.61
CA GLU A 4 -10.94 12.72 9.88
C GLU A 4 -11.05 11.19 9.98
N SER A 5 -10.60 10.60 11.08
CA SER A 5 -10.60 9.13 11.26
C SER A 5 -11.99 8.52 11.25
N SER A 6 -13.03 9.30 11.58
CA SER A 6 -14.44 8.91 11.49
C SER A 6 -14.91 8.50 10.08
N THR A 7 -14.14 8.87 9.05
CA THR A 7 -14.42 8.51 7.65
C THR A 7 -13.77 7.20 7.22
N PHE A 8 -12.95 6.59 8.08
CA PHE A 8 -12.21 5.36 7.77
C PHE A 8 -12.88 4.12 8.37
N THR A 9 -12.68 3.02 7.65
CA THR A 9 -13.07 1.66 8.02
C THR A 9 -11.80 0.82 8.14
N THR A 10 -11.79 -0.09 9.11
CA THR A 10 -10.70 -1.05 9.32
C THR A 10 -11.07 -2.41 8.72
N LEU A 11 -10.09 -3.10 8.16
CA LEU A 11 -10.24 -4.46 7.63
C LEU A 11 -9.05 -5.31 8.07
N ASN A 12 -9.31 -6.55 8.48
CA ASN A 12 -8.31 -7.51 8.97
C ASN A 12 -7.45 -6.99 10.13
N LEU A 13 -8.03 -6.14 10.98
CA LEU A 13 -7.39 -5.61 12.18
C LEU A 13 -8.03 -6.23 13.43
N PRO A 14 -7.28 -6.39 14.54
CA PRO A 14 -7.85 -6.88 15.79
C PRO A 14 -9.03 -6.02 16.27
N PRO A 15 -10.04 -6.58 16.94
CA PRO A 15 -11.16 -5.80 17.51
C PRO A 15 -10.73 -4.72 18.51
N THR A 16 -9.52 -4.85 19.07
CA THR A 16 -8.91 -3.88 20.00
C THR A 16 -8.22 -2.72 19.29
N PHE A 17 -8.08 -2.75 17.96
CA PHE A 17 -7.47 -1.67 17.21
C PHE A 17 -8.42 -0.48 17.13
N CYS A 18 -7.92 0.69 17.51
CA CYS A 18 -8.64 1.96 17.39
C CYS A 18 -7.84 2.89 16.50
N LEU A 19 -8.52 3.58 15.59
CA LEU A 19 -7.91 4.64 14.79
C LEU A 19 -7.52 5.82 15.68
N PRO A 20 -6.44 6.54 15.35
CA PRO A 20 -6.11 7.80 16.02
C PRO A 20 -7.23 8.83 15.81
N GLN A 21 -7.24 9.90 16.61
CA GLN A 21 -8.19 11.00 16.41
C GLN A 21 -7.94 11.74 15.09
N SER A 22 -6.67 12.01 14.76
CA SER A 22 -6.23 12.53 13.47
C SER A 22 -5.43 11.48 12.71
N MET A 23 -5.58 11.41 11.39
CA MET A 23 -4.82 10.50 10.53
C MET A 23 -3.43 11.07 10.16
N GLU A 24 -2.85 11.91 11.01
CA GLU A 24 -1.54 12.53 10.79
C GLU A 24 -0.39 11.53 10.98
N TYR A 25 -0.52 10.67 11.99
CA TYR A 25 0.42 9.59 12.28
C TYR A 25 -0.29 8.39 12.89
N PHE A 26 -0.03 7.19 12.38
CA PHE A 26 -0.46 5.93 12.98
C PHE A 26 0.34 4.75 12.47
N THR A 27 0.16 3.60 13.13
CA THR A 27 0.85 2.35 12.76
C THR A 27 -0.13 1.24 12.46
N LEU A 28 0.18 0.40 11.48
CA LEU A 28 -0.47 -0.91 11.30
C LEU A 28 0.53 -2.03 11.58
N THR A 29 0.10 -3.03 12.34
CA THR A 29 0.88 -4.23 12.61
C THR A 29 0.37 -5.39 11.77
N ALA A 30 1.21 -5.92 10.89
CA ALA A 30 0.91 -7.07 10.05
C ALA A 30 1.58 -8.34 10.60
N GLY A 31 0.77 -9.28 11.10
CA GLY A 31 1.23 -10.61 11.49
C GLY A 31 1.69 -11.45 10.29
N PRO A 32 2.30 -12.63 10.54
CA PRO A 32 2.68 -13.56 9.48
C PRO A 32 1.47 -14.02 8.66
N ASN A 33 1.70 -14.45 7.43
CA ASN A 33 0.66 -14.91 6.49
C ASN A 33 -0.39 -13.84 6.10
N THR A 34 -0.05 -12.56 6.24
CA THR A 34 -0.90 -11.47 5.77
C THR A 34 -0.50 -11.08 4.36
N ASN A 35 -1.43 -11.04 3.41
CA ASN A 35 -1.16 -10.67 2.02
C ASN A 35 -2.40 -10.08 1.35
N LEU A 36 -2.15 -9.34 0.27
CA LEU A 36 -3.14 -8.73 -0.59
C LEU A 36 -2.74 -8.97 -2.03
N TRP A 37 -3.29 -10.03 -2.63
CA TRP A 37 -2.82 -10.58 -3.89
C TRP A 37 -3.92 -11.35 -4.62
N ARG A 38 -3.85 -11.38 -5.95
CA ARG A 38 -4.71 -12.20 -6.80
C ARG A 38 -3.85 -13.07 -7.71
N LYS A 39 -3.93 -14.39 -7.53
CA LYS A 39 -3.16 -15.35 -8.35
C LYS A 39 -4.09 -16.39 -8.95
N PRO A 40 -4.27 -16.43 -10.27
CA PRO A 40 -4.97 -17.52 -10.94
C PRO A 40 -4.18 -18.85 -10.80
N PRO A 41 -4.84 -20.01 -10.64
CA PRO A 41 -6.28 -20.21 -10.39
C PRO A 41 -6.64 -20.12 -8.90
N SER A 42 -5.66 -19.87 -8.03
CA SER A 42 -5.76 -19.88 -6.57
C SER A 42 -6.67 -18.82 -5.95
N GLY A 43 -7.13 -17.83 -6.74
CA GLY A 43 -8.10 -16.82 -6.32
C GLY A 43 -7.46 -15.63 -5.58
N ASP A 44 -8.26 -15.02 -4.71
CA ASP A 44 -7.92 -13.80 -3.97
C ASP A 44 -7.40 -14.11 -2.58
N THR A 45 -6.28 -13.50 -2.21
CA THR A 45 -5.80 -13.39 -0.84
C THR A 45 -6.00 -11.96 -0.38
N SER A 46 -6.83 -11.75 0.65
CA SER A 46 -7.11 -10.44 1.23
C SER A 46 -7.09 -10.53 2.75
N THR A 47 -5.93 -10.85 3.30
CA THR A 47 -5.68 -11.00 4.75
C THR A 47 -4.84 -9.87 5.34
N ALA A 48 -4.31 -8.96 4.51
CA ALA A 48 -3.56 -7.79 4.95
C ALA A 48 -4.43 -6.84 5.80
N PRO A 49 -3.91 -6.34 6.94
CA PRO A 49 -4.47 -5.19 7.65
C PRO A 49 -4.59 -3.96 6.74
N ILE A 50 -5.78 -3.39 6.65
CA ILE A 50 -6.08 -2.24 5.80
C ILE A 50 -6.91 -1.23 6.61
N VAL A 51 -6.59 0.05 6.43
CA VAL A 51 -7.42 1.18 6.86
C VAL A 51 -7.77 2.00 5.63
N PHE A 52 -9.05 2.11 5.30
CA PHE A 52 -9.51 2.74 4.07
C PHE A 52 -10.74 3.61 4.27
N THR A 53 -10.97 4.56 3.37
CA THR A 53 -12.20 5.36 3.29
C THR A 53 -12.89 5.14 1.95
N SER A 54 -14.22 5.19 1.95
CA SER A 54 -15.05 5.15 0.74
C SER A 54 -15.34 6.57 0.27
N LEU A 55 -14.93 6.90 -0.95
CA LEU A 55 -15.03 8.26 -1.45
C LEU A 55 -16.45 8.64 -1.84
N ARG A 56 -16.84 9.87 -1.51
CA ARG A 56 -18.12 10.48 -1.94
C ARG A 56 -17.96 11.42 -3.13
N HIS A 57 -16.71 11.75 -3.45
CA HIS A 57 -16.33 12.67 -4.52
C HIS A 57 -15.32 11.97 -5.44
N PRO A 58 -15.14 12.47 -6.68
CA PRO A 58 -14.14 11.93 -7.59
C PRO A 58 -12.76 11.96 -6.97
N PHE A 59 -12.08 10.81 -6.94
CA PHE A 59 -10.69 10.73 -6.51
C PHE A 59 -9.78 11.61 -7.38
N VAL A 60 -8.92 12.38 -6.73
CA VAL A 60 -7.91 13.22 -7.36
C VAL A 60 -6.53 12.70 -7.01
N VAL A 61 -6.21 12.59 -5.72
CA VAL A 61 -4.88 12.22 -5.26
C VAL A 61 -4.91 11.61 -3.86
N ALA A 62 -4.03 10.65 -3.60
CA ALA A 62 -3.69 10.20 -2.26
C ALA A 62 -2.18 10.15 -2.08
N GLU A 63 -1.70 10.62 -0.94
CA GLU A 63 -0.29 10.65 -0.59
C GLU A 63 -0.07 10.12 0.83
N VAL A 64 1.05 9.45 1.05
CA VAL A 64 1.48 9.05 2.39
C VAL A 64 2.99 8.82 2.40
N THR A 65 3.63 9.09 3.53
CA THR A 65 4.98 8.62 3.82
C THR A 65 4.88 7.33 4.63
N VAL A 66 5.49 6.26 4.13
CA VAL A 66 5.58 4.98 4.85
C VAL A 66 6.99 4.73 5.36
N SER A 67 7.11 4.19 6.57
CA SER A 67 8.36 3.67 7.13
C SER A 67 8.12 2.35 7.84
N ALA A 68 9.11 1.47 7.78
CA ALA A 68 9.17 0.28 8.60
C ALA A 68 10.60 -0.23 8.66
N ASP A 69 10.88 -1.08 9.65
CA ASP A 69 11.99 -2.02 9.54
C ASP A 69 11.52 -3.15 8.61
N TRP A 70 12.09 -3.21 7.40
CA TRP A 70 11.75 -4.22 6.39
C TRP A 70 12.64 -5.45 6.58
N GLU A 71 12.11 -6.48 7.23
CA GLU A 71 12.93 -7.54 7.85
C GLU A 71 12.86 -8.86 7.11
N MET A 72 11.70 -9.15 6.52
CA MET A 72 11.39 -10.42 5.89
C MET A 72 11.10 -10.25 4.42
N GLU A 73 11.47 -11.28 3.65
CA GLU A 73 11.11 -11.39 2.24
C GLU A 73 9.58 -11.22 2.09
N TRP A 74 9.21 -10.30 1.22
CA TRP A 74 7.85 -9.83 0.92
C TRP A 74 7.18 -8.97 1.99
N ASP A 75 7.89 -8.46 3.00
CA ASP A 75 7.35 -7.39 3.86
C ASP A 75 6.94 -6.18 2.98
N GLN A 76 5.72 -5.67 3.21
CA GLN A 76 5.07 -4.67 2.36
C GLN A 76 4.30 -3.63 3.18
N GLY A 77 4.29 -2.39 2.69
CA GLY A 77 3.46 -1.32 3.23
C GLY A 77 3.33 -0.14 2.28
N GLY A 78 2.16 0.50 2.24
CA GLY A 78 1.89 1.58 1.28
C GLY A 78 0.43 1.97 1.15
N LEU A 79 0.11 2.60 0.01
CA LEU A 79 -1.25 2.94 -0.39
C LEU A 79 -1.92 1.78 -1.11
N VAL A 80 -3.25 1.72 -0.97
CA VAL A 80 -4.12 0.82 -1.69
C VAL A 80 -5.36 1.58 -2.18
N ILE A 81 -5.77 1.31 -3.41
CA ILE A 81 -6.98 1.85 -4.01
C ILE A 81 -7.77 0.73 -4.68
N PHE A 82 -9.08 0.77 -4.48
CA PHE A 82 -10.04 -0.22 -4.95
C PHE A 82 -11.10 0.47 -5.81
N ALA A 83 -11.56 -0.24 -6.84
CA ALA A 83 -12.69 0.15 -7.66
C ALA A 83 -13.75 -0.96 -7.64
N GLY A 84 -14.99 -0.60 -7.30
CA GLY A 84 -16.13 -1.53 -7.20
C GLY A 84 -16.69 -1.63 -5.77
N ALA A 85 -17.03 -2.85 -5.37
CA ALA A 85 -17.50 -3.15 -4.01
C ALA A 85 -16.41 -2.80 -2.98
N ALA A 86 -16.82 -2.44 -1.76
CA ALA A 86 -15.86 -2.11 -0.72
C ALA A 86 -15.03 -3.36 -0.34
N PRO A 87 -13.77 -3.22 0.11
CA PRO A 87 -12.93 -4.34 0.52
C PRO A 87 -13.57 -5.27 1.55
N SER A 88 -14.37 -4.73 2.46
CA SER A 88 -15.12 -5.47 3.48
C SER A 88 -16.28 -6.31 2.93
N GLU A 89 -16.75 -6.02 1.71
CA GLU A 89 -17.89 -6.72 1.07
C GLU A 89 -17.43 -7.87 0.15
N LEU A 90 -16.11 -8.01 -0.05
CA LEU A 90 -15.53 -9.01 -0.95
C LEU A 90 -15.63 -10.45 -0.42
N SER A 91 -15.81 -10.64 0.89
CA SER A 91 -15.97 -11.98 1.48
C SER A 91 -17.29 -12.65 1.11
N ASP A 92 -18.32 -11.86 0.77
CA ASP A 92 -19.69 -12.35 0.55
C ASP A 92 -20.06 -12.47 -0.94
N GLN A 93 -19.27 -11.88 -1.84
CA GLN A 93 -19.56 -11.87 -3.28
C GLN A 93 -18.76 -12.93 -4.05
N ARG A 94 -19.13 -14.19 -3.86
CA ARG A 94 -19.01 -15.17 -4.96
C ARG A 94 -20.14 -14.88 -5.95
N ASP A 95 -19.79 -14.49 -7.18
CA ASP A 95 -20.65 -14.50 -8.36
C ASP A 95 -21.88 -13.55 -8.39
N MET A 96 -21.68 -12.24 -8.21
CA MET A 96 -22.69 -11.25 -8.62
C MET A 96 -22.39 -10.73 -10.04
N ILE A 97 -22.91 -11.45 -11.05
CA ILE A 97 -23.01 -10.93 -12.43
C ILE A 97 -23.98 -9.75 -12.40
N GLN A 98 -23.47 -8.55 -12.61
CA GLN A 98 -24.32 -7.38 -12.79
C GLN A 98 -24.84 -7.29 -14.24
N PRO A 99 -26.08 -6.81 -14.46
CA PRO A 99 -26.75 -6.84 -15.77
C PRO A 99 -26.05 -6.04 -16.89
N SER A 100 -24.97 -5.30 -16.58
CA SER A 100 -24.22 -4.44 -17.50
C SER A 100 -22.93 -5.06 -18.05
N GLY A 101 -22.65 -6.35 -17.81
CA GLY A 101 -21.60 -7.10 -18.51
C GLY A 101 -20.14 -6.78 -18.13
N ARG A 102 -19.88 -5.85 -17.22
CA ARG A 102 -18.57 -5.62 -16.59
C ARG A 102 -18.76 -5.14 -15.16
N ARG A 103 -18.47 -5.98 -14.16
CA ARG A 103 -18.22 -5.54 -12.77
C ARG A 103 -17.25 -6.49 -12.08
N GLY A 104 -15.96 -6.21 -12.25
CA GLY A 104 -14.92 -6.80 -11.43
C GLY A 104 -14.57 -5.84 -10.30
N HIS A 105 -14.19 -6.38 -9.14
CA HIS A 105 -13.47 -5.62 -8.13
C HIS A 105 -12.00 -5.52 -8.56
N PHE A 106 -11.53 -4.30 -8.77
CA PHE A 106 -10.17 -4.01 -9.18
C PHE A 106 -9.42 -3.36 -8.03
N GLN A 107 -8.11 -3.62 -7.99
CA GLN A 107 -7.27 -3.08 -6.95
C GLN A 107 -5.92 -2.66 -7.51
N VAL A 108 -5.40 -1.54 -7.03
CA VAL A 108 -3.98 -1.21 -7.16
C VAL A 108 -3.42 -0.97 -5.77
N LYS A 109 -2.26 -1.56 -5.47
CA LYS A 109 -1.46 -1.22 -4.30
C LYS A 109 -0.09 -0.71 -4.74
N ALA A 110 0.46 0.24 -4.00
CA ALA A 110 1.79 0.78 -4.25
C ALA A 110 2.46 1.16 -2.93
N GLY A 111 3.75 0.89 -2.81
CA GLY A 111 4.41 0.97 -1.51
C GLY A 111 5.88 0.61 -1.55
N MET A 112 6.42 0.35 -0.37
CA MET A 112 7.69 -0.33 -0.20
C MET A 112 7.46 -1.84 -0.16
N GLU A 113 8.39 -2.59 -0.73
CA GLU A 113 8.42 -4.05 -0.65
C GLU A 113 9.86 -4.55 -0.53
N PHE A 114 10.13 -5.37 0.49
CA PHE A 114 11.39 -6.08 0.58
C PHE A 114 11.32 -7.34 -0.26
N CYS A 115 12.12 -7.41 -1.32
CA CYS A 115 12.16 -8.58 -2.18
C CYS A 115 13.55 -8.75 -2.78
N SER A 116 14.01 -10.01 -2.86
CA SER A 116 15.30 -10.40 -3.40
C SER A 116 16.46 -9.71 -2.67
N GLY A 117 16.34 -9.57 -1.34
CA GLY A 117 17.38 -9.00 -0.48
C GLY A 117 17.52 -7.48 -0.55
N THR A 118 16.59 -6.76 -1.19
CA THR A 118 16.59 -5.29 -1.23
C THR A 118 15.18 -4.73 -1.03
N VAL A 119 15.11 -3.50 -0.51
CA VAL A 119 13.87 -2.73 -0.50
C VAL A 119 13.64 -2.11 -1.88
N ASN A 120 12.40 -2.19 -2.35
CA ASN A 120 11.96 -1.71 -3.66
C ASN A 120 10.76 -0.76 -3.49
N ALA A 121 10.59 0.17 -4.41
CA ALA A 121 9.28 0.74 -4.68
C ALA A 121 8.50 -0.29 -5.51
N SER A 122 7.33 -0.69 -5.03
CA SER A 122 6.52 -1.75 -5.60
C SER A 122 5.15 -1.25 -6.01
N SER A 123 4.61 -1.84 -7.07
CA SER A 123 3.21 -1.66 -7.45
C SER A 123 2.62 -2.96 -7.97
N VAL A 124 1.39 -3.26 -7.54
CA VAL A 124 0.59 -4.37 -8.04
C VAL A 124 -0.73 -3.83 -8.53
N SER A 125 -1.14 -4.24 -9.73
CA SER A 125 -2.46 -3.96 -10.31
C SER A 125 -3.19 -5.27 -10.52
N ALA A 126 -4.35 -5.44 -9.89
CA ALA A 126 -5.15 -6.65 -9.95
C ALA A 126 -6.47 -6.39 -10.69
N THR A 127 -6.69 -7.19 -11.75
CA THR A 127 -7.96 -7.30 -12.49
C THR A 127 -8.63 -8.63 -12.13
N THR A 128 -9.81 -8.94 -12.67
CA THR A 128 -10.44 -10.26 -12.45
C THR A 128 -9.55 -11.43 -12.87
N ASP A 129 -8.62 -11.20 -13.79
CA ASP A 129 -7.86 -12.25 -14.45
C ASP A 129 -6.50 -12.50 -13.80
N GLY A 130 -6.12 -11.69 -12.80
CA GLY A 130 -4.85 -11.84 -12.10
C GLY A 130 -4.24 -10.51 -11.65
N ALA A 131 -3.10 -10.62 -10.98
CA ALA A 131 -2.26 -9.51 -10.57
C ALA A 131 -1.04 -9.35 -11.49
N ASP A 132 -0.75 -8.10 -11.85
CA ASP A 132 0.45 -7.66 -12.54
C ASP A 132 1.31 -6.85 -11.56
N TRP A 133 2.55 -7.31 -11.34
CA TRP A 133 3.46 -6.82 -10.31
C TRP A 133 4.74 -6.26 -10.90
N SER A 134 5.15 -5.10 -10.39
CA SER A 134 6.37 -4.39 -10.80
C SER A 134 7.17 -3.94 -9.59
N LEU A 135 8.50 -4.07 -9.68
CA LEU A 135 9.45 -3.61 -8.67
C LEU A 135 10.45 -2.62 -9.28
N SER A 136 10.79 -1.57 -8.54
CA SER A 136 11.87 -0.63 -8.83
C SER A 136 12.83 -0.58 -7.63
N PRO A 137 14.08 -1.08 -7.75
CA PRO A 137 15.04 -1.08 -6.66
C PRO A 137 15.31 0.32 -6.10
N LEU A 138 15.37 0.44 -4.76
CA LEU A 138 15.67 1.70 -4.06
C LEU A 138 17.13 1.80 -3.60
N LEU A 139 18.04 1.02 -4.21
CA LEU A 139 19.46 0.96 -3.85
C LEU A 139 20.10 2.35 -3.86
N VAL A 140 20.76 2.69 -2.75
CA VAL A 140 21.63 3.86 -2.63
C VAL A 140 23.07 3.36 -2.58
N PRO A 141 23.86 3.47 -3.66
CA PRO A 141 25.21 2.89 -3.75
C PRO A 141 26.23 3.39 -2.72
N THR A 142 25.91 4.44 -1.97
CA THR A 142 26.85 5.20 -1.13
C THR A 142 26.50 5.25 0.36
N ARG A 143 25.39 4.63 0.81
CA ARG A 143 24.98 4.64 2.22
C ARG A 143 24.93 3.23 2.79
N SER A 144 25.53 3.05 3.97
CA SER A 144 25.48 1.83 4.78
C SER A 144 24.13 1.62 5.48
N THR A 145 23.24 2.63 5.47
CA THR A 145 21.89 2.56 6.01
C THR A 145 20.90 2.44 4.85
N GLY A 146 20.18 1.32 4.76
CA GLY A 146 19.16 1.08 3.74
C GLY A 146 18.04 2.13 3.76
N VAL A 147 17.36 2.30 2.63
CA VAL A 147 16.16 3.14 2.55
C VAL A 147 15.03 2.41 3.27
N ASN A 148 14.58 2.95 4.40
CA ASN A 148 13.48 2.40 5.19
C ASN A 148 12.17 3.18 5.05
N SER A 149 12.21 4.33 4.37
CA SER A 149 11.06 5.22 4.19
C SER A 149 10.86 5.65 2.73
N LEU A 150 9.60 5.80 2.33
CA LEU A 150 9.19 6.19 0.99
C LEU A 150 7.91 7.01 1.05
N ARG A 151 7.88 8.17 0.38
CA ARG A 151 6.63 8.89 0.11
C ARG A 151 6.04 8.34 -1.19
N ILE A 152 4.79 7.88 -1.14
CA ILE A 152 4.05 7.35 -2.28
C ILE A 152 2.89 8.27 -2.61
N LYS A 153 2.60 8.44 -3.90
CA LYS A 153 1.46 9.18 -4.40
C LYS A 153 0.71 8.40 -5.47
N LEU A 154 -0.61 8.35 -5.32
CA LEU A 154 -1.58 7.91 -6.31
C LEU A 154 -2.29 9.12 -6.86
N GLU A 155 -2.33 9.30 -8.17
CA GLU A 155 -2.90 10.50 -8.82
C GLU A 155 -3.78 10.09 -10.01
N ARG A 156 -4.99 10.64 -10.10
CA ARG A 156 -5.88 10.40 -11.24
C ARG A 156 -5.57 11.38 -12.37
N ILE A 157 -5.30 10.83 -13.56
CA ILE A 157 -5.12 11.58 -14.81
C ILE A 157 -6.08 11.02 -15.85
N GLY A 158 -7.24 11.66 -16.03
CA GLY A 158 -8.33 11.13 -16.86
C GLY A 158 -8.83 9.79 -16.31
N ASP A 159 -8.74 8.73 -17.13
CA ASP A 159 -9.09 7.36 -16.74
C ASP A 159 -7.89 6.58 -16.14
N SER A 160 -6.71 7.19 -16.11
CA SER A 160 -5.47 6.56 -15.67
C SER A 160 -5.18 6.83 -14.19
N LEU A 161 -4.63 5.83 -13.51
CA LEU A 161 -4.02 5.99 -12.20
C LEU A 161 -2.49 6.07 -12.36
N TRP A 162 -1.92 7.21 -12.02
CA TRP A 162 -0.48 7.42 -12.01
C TRP A 162 0.06 7.18 -10.61
N ILE A 163 1.18 6.47 -10.53
CA ILE A 163 1.83 6.08 -9.29
C ILE A 163 3.22 6.71 -9.26
N TRP A 164 3.49 7.46 -8.21
CA TRP A 164 4.74 8.17 -8.01
C TRP A 164 5.36 7.80 -6.66
N TYR A 165 6.68 7.96 -6.58
CA TYR A 165 7.38 7.86 -5.30
C TYR A 165 8.48 8.91 -5.16
N GLN A 166 8.82 9.21 -3.92
CA GLN A 166 9.95 10.07 -3.55
C GLN A 166 10.64 9.43 -2.35
N VAL A 167 11.98 9.41 -2.35
CA VAL A 167 12.77 8.93 -1.22
C VAL A 167 13.10 10.12 -0.31
N PRO A 168 12.49 10.26 0.88
CA PRO A 168 12.64 11.46 1.71
C PRO A 168 14.10 11.78 2.04
N SER A 169 14.90 10.76 2.33
CA SER A 169 16.32 10.90 2.73
C SER A 169 17.27 11.31 1.60
N VAL A 170 16.84 11.23 0.34
CA VAL A 170 17.58 11.69 -0.85
C VAL A 170 17.10 13.09 -1.27
N SER A 171 15.91 13.48 -0.84
CA SER A 171 15.27 14.77 -1.10
C SER A 171 15.65 15.97 -0.20
N PRO A 172 16.46 15.90 0.88
CA PRO A 172 16.66 17.07 1.75
C PRO A 172 17.54 18.14 1.10
N TYR A 173 18.12 17.87 -0.07
CA TYR A 173 18.98 18.79 -0.81
C TYR A 173 18.25 19.59 -1.91
N ALA A 174 16.93 19.41 -2.08
CA ALA A 174 16.15 20.19 -3.03
C ALA A 174 15.92 21.61 -2.46
N THR A 175 16.81 22.56 -2.79
CA THR A 175 16.79 23.93 -2.27
C THR A 175 16.11 24.95 -3.19
N THR A 176 15.60 24.51 -4.35
CA THR A 176 14.89 25.38 -5.30
C THR A 176 13.46 24.89 -5.55
N PRO A 177 12.48 25.77 -5.84
CA PRO A 177 11.10 25.38 -6.10
C PRO A 177 10.95 24.33 -7.22
N GLY A 178 11.77 24.44 -8.28
CA GLY A 178 11.81 23.44 -9.35
C GLY A 178 12.43 22.11 -8.93
N ALA A 179 13.40 22.13 -8.00
CA ALA A 179 13.97 20.91 -7.44
C ALA A 179 12.97 20.15 -6.57
N VAL A 180 12.14 20.86 -5.78
CA VAL A 180 11.09 20.26 -4.92
C VAL A 180 9.98 19.59 -5.75
N GLY A 181 9.59 20.18 -6.89
CA GLY A 181 8.65 19.54 -7.82
C GLY A 181 9.24 18.38 -8.63
N SER A 182 10.57 18.34 -8.82
CA SER A 182 11.29 17.32 -9.61
C SER A 182 11.66 16.04 -8.85
N THR A 183 11.36 15.95 -7.56
CA THR A 183 11.79 14.82 -6.71
C THR A 183 10.92 13.58 -6.85
N TRP A 184 9.70 13.73 -7.38
CA TRP A 184 8.79 12.62 -7.66
C TRP A 184 9.27 11.83 -8.88
N LYS A 185 9.43 10.52 -8.71
CA LYS A 185 9.74 9.56 -9.76
C LYS A 185 8.48 8.79 -10.13
N LYS A 186 8.15 8.70 -11.41
CA LYS A 186 7.00 7.90 -11.88
C LYS A 186 7.35 6.43 -11.72
N LEU A 187 6.55 5.70 -10.94
CA LEU A 187 6.67 4.24 -10.79
C LEU A 187 5.90 3.52 -11.89
N ARG A 188 4.65 3.92 -12.10
CA ARG A 188 3.72 3.19 -12.97
C ARG A 188 2.58 4.09 -13.44
N GLU A 189 2.01 3.70 -14.57
CA GLU A 189 0.72 4.19 -15.07
C GLU A 189 -0.19 3.01 -15.32
N VAL A 190 -1.38 3.03 -14.71
CA VAL A 190 -2.45 2.05 -14.91
C VAL A 190 -3.55 2.74 -15.71
N THR A 191 -3.52 2.56 -17.03
CA THR A 191 -4.29 3.38 -17.97
C THR A 191 -5.81 3.20 -17.91
N TRP A 192 -6.28 2.14 -17.25
CA TRP A 192 -7.67 1.70 -17.27
C TRP A 192 -8.39 1.85 -15.93
N PHE A 193 -7.69 2.24 -14.86
CA PHE A 193 -8.19 2.06 -13.49
C PHE A 193 -9.55 2.73 -13.23
N PHE A 194 -9.76 3.94 -13.77
CA PHE A 194 -11.02 4.68 -13.59
C PHE A 194 -11.99 4.53 -14.76
N TYR A 195 -11.62 3.79 -15.82
CA TYR A 195 -12.44 3.65 -17.01
C TYR A 195 -13.76 2.92 -16.71
N GLY A 196 -14.88 3.64 -16.82
CA GLY A 196 -16.21 3.10 -16.54
C GLY A 196 -16.49 2.84 -15.06
N VAL A 197 -15.69 3.41 -14.16
CA VAL A 197 -15.90 3.32 -12.70
C VAL A 197 -16.64 4.56 -12.22
N GLU A 198 -17.73 4.37 -11.48
CA GLU A 198 -18.41 5.46 -10.79
C GLU A 198 -17.58 5.90 -9.57
N ASP A 199 -17.43 7.20 -9.35
CA ASP A 199 -16.56 7.73 -8.28
C ASP A 199 -16.91 7.21 -6.89
N LYS A 200 -18.20 7.00 -6.61
CA LYS A 200 -18.71 6.43 -5.35
C LYS A 200 -18.27 4.98 -5.08
N SER A 201 -17.67 4.34 -6.07
CA SER A 201 -17.15 2.98 -5.99
C SER A 201 -15.63 2.95 -5.79
N ILE A 202 -15.02 4.10 -5.48
CA ILE A 202 -13.60 4.18 -5.15
C ILE A 202 -13.41 4.13 -3.64
N HIS A 203 -12.51 3.26 -3.22
CA HIS A 203 -12.07 3.14 -1.83
C HIS A 203 -10.56 3.26 -1.78
N VAL A 204 -10.02 4.11 -0.93
CA VAL A 204 -8.57 4.37 -0.87
C VAL A 204 -8.10 4.41 0.57
N GLY A 205 -6.89 3.94 0.81
CA GLY A 205 -6.36 3.81 2.14
C GLY A 205 -4.92 3.32 2.16
N VAL A 206 -4.53 2.77 3.30
CA VAL A 206 -3.21 2.22 3.54
C VAL A 206 -3.29 0.75 3.92
N TYR A 207 -2.20 0.02 3.71
CA TYR A 207 -2.08 -1.39 4.08
C TYR A 207 -0.69 -1.71 4.60
N ALA A 208 -0.62 -2.77 5.41
CA ALA A 208 0.62 -3.44 5.82
C ALA A 208 0.49 -4.95 5.58
N SER A 209 1.58 -5.63 5.25
CA SER A 209 1.55 -7.06 4.96
C SER A 209 2.91 -7.72 5.22
N ARG A 210 2.87 -8.89 5.85
CA ARG A 210 3.97 -9.83 6.05
C ARG A 210 3.54 -11.21 5.55
N PRO A 211 3.74 -11.50 4.25
CA PRO A 211 3.37 -12.78 3.64
C PRO A 211 4.22 -13.95 4.16
N ALA A 212 5.46 -13.68 4.59
CA ALA A 212 6.35 -14.71 5.12
C ALA A 212 5.72 -15.43 6.33
N ASN A 213 5.89 -16.76 6.36
CA ASN A 213 5.38 -17.65 7.39
C ASN A 213 6.50 -18.18 8.31
N ILE A 214 7.52 -17.37 8.56
CA ILE A 214 8.71 -17.79 9.31
C ILE A 214 8.83 -16.90 10.54
N SER A 215 9.17 -17.50 11.69
CA SER A 215 9.51 -16.72 12.89
C SER A 215 10.71 -15.82 12.60
N ARG A 216 10.69 -14.60 13.16
CA ARG A 216 11.79 -13.63 13.09
C ARG A 216 13.11 -14.23 13.53
N ASP A 217 13.09 -15.13 14.50
CA ASP A 217 14.28 -15.77 15.09
C ASP A 217 15.11 -16.61 14.08
N GLY A 218 14.55 -16.93 12.91
CA GLY A 218 15.22 -17.71 11.86
C GLY A 218 15.74 -16.90 10.66
N THR A 219 15.64 -15.57 10.66
CA THR A 219 15.95 -14.74 9.47
C THR A 219 17.35 -14.11 9.53
N MET A 220 17.89 -13.73 8.35
CA MET A 220 19.17 -13.00 8.26
C MET A 220 19.15 -11.69 9.06
N TRP A 221 17.98 -11.05 9.18
CA TRP A 221 17.78 -9.87 10.00
C TRP A 221 18.04 -10.13 11.49
N ALA A 222 17.48 -11.20 12.06
CA ALA A 222 17.72 -11.57 13.46
C ALA A 222 19.18 -11.95 13.72
N MET A 223 19.86 -12.57 12.74
CA MET A 223 21.30 -12.84 12.84
C MET A 223 22.15 -11.56 12.88
N MET A 224 21.73 -10.50 12.17
CA MET A 224 22.46 -9.22 12.12
C MET A 224 22.15 -8.30 13.31
N ASN A 225 20.92 -8.33 13.82
CA ASN A 225 20.44 -7.36 14.83
C ASN A 225 20.13 -7.98 16.21
N GLY A 226 20.29 -9.30 16.36
CA GLY A 226 20.00 -10.05 17.58
C GLY A 226 18.56 -10.59 17.67
N SER A 227 18.38 -11.61 18.50
CA SER A 227 17.09 -12.21 18.83
C SER A 227 16.29 -11.25 19.72
N ALA A 228 15.38 -10.46 19.15
CA ALA A 228 14.38 -9.75 19.92
C ALA A 228 13.24 -10.73 20.27
N THR A 229 12.90 -10.89 21.54
CA THR A 229 11.77 -11.70 22.07
C THR A 229 10.39 -11.18 21.67
N ALA A 230 10.28 -10.40 20.59
CA ALA A 230 9.02 -9.86 20.15
C ALA A 230 8.27 -10.94 19.35
N GLU A 231 7.12 -11.38 19.85
CA GLU A 231 6.07 -12.08 19.10
C GLU A 231 5.49 -11.20 17.95
N GLY A 232 6.30 -10.31 17.36
CA GLY A 232 5.89 -9.09 16.67
C GLY A 232 5.77 -9.25 15.15
N GLY A 233 4.63 -8.84 14.62
CA GLY A 233 4.43 -8.60 13.19
C GLY A 233 5.24 -7.43 12.65
N LEU A 234 5.18 -7.20 11.34
CA LEU A 234 5.73 -6.02 10.70
C LEU A 234 4.94 -4.80 11.17
N VAL A 235 5.61 -3.82 11.78
CA VAL A 235 5.00 -2.54 12.15
C VAL A 235 5.33 -1.54 11.05
N VAL A 236 4.30 -1.06 10.36
CA VAL A 236 4.43 -0.01 9.34
C VAL A 236 3.85 1.28 9.89
N GLU A 237 4.64 2.33 9.85
CA GLU A 237 4.27 3.70 10.22
C GLU A 237 3.77 4.44 8.99
N PHE A 238 2.72 5.24 9.18
CA PHE A 238 2.09 6.06 8.16
C PHE A 238 2.06 7.50 8.64
N GLU A 239 2.68 8.39 7.87
CA GLU A 239 2.80 9.83 8.12
C GLU A 239 2.20 10.62 6.96
N ASP A 240 1.67 11.81 7.26
CA ASP A 240 1.19 12.76 6.26
C ASP A 240 0.15 12.17 5.28
N LEU A 241 -0.75 11.31 5.77
CA LEU A 241 -1.80 10.74 4.92
C LEU A 241 -2.75 11.85 4.46
N GLU A 242 -2.81 12.06 3.15
CA GLU A 242 -3.75 12.96 2.50
C GLU A 242 -4.53 12.23 1.40
N ILE A 243 -5.83 12.50 1.31
CA ILE A 243 -6.75 11.89 0.33
C ILE A 243 -7.72 12.96 -0.13
N PHE A 244 -7.79 13.19 -1.44
CA PHE A 244 -8.65 14.17 -2.10
C PHE A 244 -9.41 13.57 -3.28
#